data_AF-A0A9W9V810-F1
#
_entry.id   AF-A0A9W9V810-F1
#
_cell.length_a   1.000
_cell.length_b   1.000
_cell.length_c   1.000
_cell.angle_alpha   90.00
_cell.angle_beta   90.00
_cell.angle_gamma   90.00
#
_symmetry.space_group_name_H-M   'P 1'
#
loop_
_entity.id
_entity.type
_entity.pdbx_description
1 polymer ?
#
loop_
_entity_poly.entity_id
_entity_poly.type
_entity_poly.pdbx_seq_one_letter_code
_entity_poly.pdbx_strand_id
1 'polypeptide(L)'
;MADDALSIYDEIEIEDMTFDPALQIYTFPCPCGDRFEIAIDDLRDGEEIAVCPSCSLMIRVIFDVADLPKADNAQPGTVAVQA
;
A
#
# COMPACT_ATOMS: atom_id res chain seq x y z
N MET A 1 -21.40 25.40 -5.25
CA MET A 1 -19.96 25.29 -4.92
C MET A 1 -19.84 24.06 -4.05
N ALA A 2 -19.77 22.90 -4.70
CA ALA A 2 -19.68 21.55 -4.15
C ALA A 2 -18.71 20.85 -5.12
N ASP A 3 -17.65 20.18 -4.74
CA ASP A 3 -17.43 19.34 -3.58
C ASP A 3 -16.01 19.56 -3.05
N ASP A 4 -15.89 19.68 -1.73
CA ASP A 4 -14.70 19.31 -0.97
C ASP A 4 -14.60 17.77 -0.98
N ALA A 5 -14.49 17.19 -2.18
CA ALA A 5 -14.28 15.77 -2.35
C ALA A 5 -12.82 15.54 -1.96
N LEU A 6 -12.62 14.92 -0.79
CA LEU A 6 -11.40 14.27 -0.32
C LEU A 6 -10.41 14.06 -1.47
N SER A 7 -9.19 14.60 -1.37
CA SER A 7 -8.19 14.64 -2.45
C SER A 7 -7.59 13.27 -2.83
N ILE A 8 -8.44 12.24 -2.82
CA ILE A 8 -8.24 10.90 -3.31
C ILE A 8 -8.25 10.98 -4.84
N TYR A 9 -7.10 10.70 -5.44
CA TYR A 9 -6.88 10.70 -6.87
C TYR A 9 -7.45 9.44 -7.52
N ASP A 10 -7.21 8.28 -6.90
CA ASP A 10 -7.65 6.98 -7.39
C ASP A 10 -7.71 5.94 -6.25
N GLU A 11 -8.32 4.80 -6.53
CA GLU A 11 -8.43 3.65 -5.62
C GLU A 11 -7.59 2.51 -6.22
N ILE A 12 -6.52 2.12 -5.53
CA ILE A 12 -5.55 1.14 -6.00
C ILE A 12 -5.58 -0.07 -5.08
N GLU A 13 -5.56 -1.27 -5.66
CA GLU A 13 -5.48 -2.51 -4.88
C GLU A 13 -4.06 -2.71 -4.33
N ILE A 14 -3.97 -3.19 -3.09
CA ILE A 14 -2.69 -3.44 -2.43
C ILE A 14 -1.80 -4.44 -3.19
N GLU A 15 -2.41 -5.30 -4.00
CA GLU A 15 -1.74 -6.26 -4.89
C GLU A 15 -0.92 -5.59 -6.01
N ASP A 16 -1.30 -4.37 -6.43
CA ASP A 16 -0.59 -3.60 -7.46
C ASP A 16 0.54 -2.73 -6.84
N MET A 17 0.61 -2.66 -5.51
CA MET A 17 1.65 -1.94 -4.78
C MET A 17 2.88 -2.81 -4.54
N THR A 18 4.05 -2.17 -4.51
CA THR A 18 5.30 -2.83 -4.15
C THR A 18 5.49 -2.79 -2.63
N PHE A 19 5.38 -3.95 -1.99
CA PHE A 19 5.68 -4.10 -0.56
C PHE A 19 7.17 -4.22 -0.30
N ASP A 20 7.70 -3.37 0.58
CA ASP A 20 9.06 -3.48 1.11
C ASP A 20 9.04 -4.13 2.50
N PRO A 21 9.51 -5.39 2.65
CA PRO A 21 9.48 -6.10 3.93
C PRO A 21 10.51 -5.59 4.94
N ALA A 22 11.53 -4.84 4.51
CA ALA A 22 12.55 -4.31 5.41
C ALA A 22 12.06 -3.04 6.10
N LEU A 23 11.31 -2.21 5.39
CA LEU A 23 10.73 -0.96 5.89
C LEU A 23 9.26 -1.12 6.30
N GLN A 24 8.61 -2.23 5.93
CA GLN A 24 7.19 -2.50 6.15
C GLN A 24 6.27 -1.42 5.55
N ILE A 25 6.63 -0.95 4.36
CA ILE A 25 5.88 0.07 3.62
C ILE A 25 5.46 -0.44 2.25
N TYR A 26 4.30 0.00 1.78
CA TYR A 26 3.85 -0.19 0.40
C TYR A 26 4.18 1.06 -0.41
N THR A 27 4.71 0.85 -1.61
CA THR A 27 5.08 1.92 -2.53
C THR A 27 4.45 1.74 -3.89
N PHE A 28 4.00 2.83 -4.49
CA PHE A 28 3.33 2.82 -5.80
C PHE A 28 3.82 3.95 -6.70
N PRO A 29 4.15 3.70 -7.99
CA PRO A 29 4.61 4.75 -8.89
C PRO A 29 3.53 5.81 -9.13
N CYS A 30 3.82 7.05 -8.76
CA CYS A 30 2.92 8.19 -8.95
C CYS A 30 3.12 8.78 -10.35
N PRO A 31 2.03 9.17 -11.08
CA PRO A 31 2.14 9.74 -12.43
C PRO A 31 2.89 11.08 -12.50
N CYS A 32 3.19 11.70 -11.35
CA CYS A 32 3.98 12.92 -11.28
C CYS A 32 5.50 12.70 -11.30
N GLY A 33 5.96 11.44 -11.22
CA GLY A 33 7.38 11.07 -11.28
C GLY A 33 7.99 10.62 -9.95
N ASP A 34 7.25 10.71 -8.85
CA ASP A 34 7.61 10.19 -7.53
C ASP A 34 6.84 8.89 -7.21
N ARG A 35 6.85 8.47 -5.93
CA ARG A 35 6.13 7.29 -5.45
C ARG A 35 5.23 7.66 -4.28
N PHE A 36 4.04 7.06 -4.22
CA PHE A 36 3.24 7.02 -3.01
C PHE A 36 3.89 6.06 -2.03
N GLU A 37 3.79 6.37 -0.75
CA GLU A 37 4.25 5.53 0.35
C GLU A 37 3.19 5.47 1.45
N ILE A 38 2.99 4.28 2.00
CA ILE A 38 2.08 4.02 3.14
C ILE A 38 2.63 2.88 3.98
N ALA A 39 2.56 2.99 5.31
CA ALA A 39 3.01 1.92 6.19
C ALA A 39 1.95 0.81 6.29
N ILE A 40 2.41 -0.43 6.42
CA ILE A 40 1.51 -1.55 6.71
C ILE A 40 0.85 -1.41 8.09
N ASP A 41 1.49 -0.72 9.02
CA ASP A 41 0.95 -0.51 10.36
C ASP A 41 -0.28 0.40 10.31
N ASP A 42 -0.21 1.49 9.53
CA ASP A 42 -1.34 2.38 9.21
C ASP A 42 -2.48 1.61 8.54
N LEU A 43 -2.17 0.79 7.52
CA LEU A 43 -3.17 -0.09 6.89
C LEU A 43 -3.85 -1.02 7.90
N ARG A 44 -3.13 -1.52 8.90
CA ARG A 44 -3.71 -2.38 9.95
C ARG A 44 -4.57 -1.60 10.96
N ASP A 45 -4.27 -0.33 11.18
CA ASP A 45 -5.11 0.56 12.00
C ASP A 45 -6.39 0.99 11.26
N GLY A 46 -6.46 0.74 9.94
CA GLY A 46 -7.57 1.08 9.05
C GLY A 46 -7.33 2.35 8.25
N GLU A 47 -6.09 2.86 8.23
CA GLU A 47 -5.67 4.00 7.42
C GLU A 47 -5.21 3.50 6.04
N GLU A 48 -6.10 3.64 5.06
CA GLU A 48 -5.91 3.24 3.67
C GLU A 48 -5.42 4.39 2.78
N ILE A 49 -4.95 5.50 3.35
CA ILE A 49 -4.60 6.70 2.60
C ILE A 49 -3.09 6.76 2.36
N ALA A 50 -2.66 6.47 1.12
CA ALA A 50 -1.27 6.65 0.74
C ALA A 50 -1.04 8.06 0.21
N VAL A 51 0.04 8.69 0.65
CA VAL A 51 0.34 10.09 0.36
C VAL A 51 1.60 10.18 -0.49
N CYS A 52 1.58 11.03 -1.52
CA CYS A 52 2.78 11.33 -2.30
C CYS A 52 3.41 12.66 -1.81
N PRO A 53 4.68 12.65 -1.36
CA PRO A 53 5.34 13.84 -0.80
C PRO A 53 5.56 14.96 -1.81
N SER A 54 5.66 14.64 -3.11
CA SER A 54 5.89 15.63 -4.15
C SER A 54 4.62 16.28 -4.68
N CYS A 55 3.50 15.56 -4.61
CA CYS A 55 2.30 15.89 -5.38
C CYS A 55 1.12 16.21 -4.47
N SER A 56 1.26 15.99 -3.15
CA SER A 56 0.20 16.12 -2.13
C SER A 56 -1.09 15.37 -2.49
N LEU A 57 -1.01 14.50 -3.49
CA LEU A 57 -2.08 13.62 -3.88
C LEU A 57 -2.18 12.54 -2.83
N MET A 58 -3.41 12.13 -2.60
CA MET A 58 -3.74 11.00 -1.76
C MET A 58 -4.36 9.95 -2.67
N ILE A 59 -4.06 8.67 -2.45
CA ILE A 59 -4.75 7.55 -3.11
C ILE A 59 -5.33 6.67 -2.02
N ARG A 60 -6.43 6.00 -2.32
CA ARG A 60 -7.02 5.02 -1.42
C ARG A 60 -6.50 3.64 -1.77
N VAL A 61 -5.99 2.93 -0.78
CA VAL A 61 -5.47 1.57 -0.93
C VAL A 61 -6.55 0.59 -0.52
N ILE A 62 -7.06 -0.17 -1.48
CA ILE A 62 -8.02 -1.25 -1.21
C ILE A 62 -7.21 -2.46 -0.76
N PHE A 63 -7.39 -2.86 0.49
CA PHE A 63 -6.73 -4.02 1.08
C PHE A 63 -7.73 -4.90 1.82
N ASP A 64 -7.41 -6.18 1.93
CA ASP A 64 -8.13 -7.10 2.80
C ASP A 64 -7.23 -7.47 3.99
N VAL A 65 -7.80 -7.50 5.19
CA VAL A 65 -7.07 -7.85 6.42
C VAL A 65 -6.47 -9.27 6.37
N ALA A 66 -7.01 -10.12 5.48
CA ALA A 66 -6.48 -11.46 5.22
C ALA A 66 -5.20 -11.45 4.35
N ASP A 67 -5.01 -10.42 3.52
CA ASP A 67 -3.89 -10.31 2.58
C ASP A 67 -2.66 -9.64 3.23
N LEU A 68 -2.89 -8.80 4.23
CA LEU A 68 -1.81 -8.15 4.97
C LEU A 68 -0.92 -9.21 5.67
N PRO A 69 0.40 -9.27 5.38
CA PRO A 69 1.29 -10.18 6.07
C PRO A 69 1.27 -9.86 7.55
N LYS A 70 0.84 -10.79 8.42
CA LYS A 70 0.81 -10.61 9.89
C LYS A 70 2.24 -10.40 10.41
N ALA A 71 2.43 -9.43 11.31
CA ALA A 71 3.75 -9.12 11.88
C ALA A 71 4.31 -10.23 12.78
N ASP A 72 3.54 -11.29 13.02
CA ASP A 72 4.03 -12.47 13.69
C ASP A 72 4.21 -13.63 12.71
N ASN A 73 5.50 -13.90 12.50
CA ASN A 73 6.06 -15.22 12.31
C ASN A 73 6.23 -15.69 10.86
N ALA A 74 7.50 -15.69 10.45
CA ALA A 74 8.11 -16.57 9.46
C ALA A 74 7.19 -17.72 8.98
N GLN A 75 6.70 -17.62 7.74
CA GLN A 75 6.35 -18.80 6.97
C GLN A 75 7.43 -19.00 5.90
N PRO A 76 8.24 -20.07 6.01
CA PRO A 76 9.20 -20.43 4.98
C PRO A 76 8.41 -20.87 3.75
N GLY A 77 8.40 -20.04 2.71
CA GLY A 77 7.88 -20.42 1.40
C GLY A 77 8.69 -21.59 0.87
N THR A 78 8.12 -22.79 0.99
CA THR A 78 8.61 -24.02 0.39
C THR A 78 8.59 -23.86 -1.12
N VAL A 79 9.72 -23.52 -1.73
CA VAL A 79 9.91 -23.74 -3.16
C VAL A 79 10.15 -25.24 -3.36
N ALA A 80 9.08 -25.94 -3.73
CA ALA A 80 9.13 -27.31 -4.20
C ALA A 80 10.03 -27.37 -5.44
N VAL A 81 11.22 -27.94 -5.28
CA VAL A 81 12.12 -28.31 -6.37
C VAL A 81 11.45 -29.44 -7.15
N GLN A 82 10.96 -29.15 -8.36
CA GLN A 82 10.41 -30.16 -9.26
C GLN A 82 11.52 -30.69 -10.19
N ALA A 83 11.78 -31.99 -10.04
CA ALA A 83 12.32 -33.02 -10.95
C ALA A 83 13.46 -32.69 -11.92
#